data_AF-X0R3E5-F1
#
_entry.id   AF-X0R3E5-F1
#
_cell.length_a   1.000
_cell.length_b   1.000
_cell.length_c   1.000
_cell.angle_alpha   90.00
_cell.angle_beta   90.00
_cell.angle_gamma   90.00
#
_symmetry.space_group_name_H-M   'P 1'
#
loop_
_entity.id
_entity.type
_entity.pdbx_description
1 polymer ?
#
loop_
_entity_poly.entity_id
_entity_poly.type
_entity_poly.pdbx_seq_one_letter_code
_entity_poly.pdbx_strand_id
1 'polypeptide(L)'
;MNIAAIKKLIPLRLKKHLAAYMGARGLPLPPGKRCFIFLAADYGNIGDIAISHAQKQYLQRVLKDYDVVSVAISQTRFVLNSIKQQIKETDIVTIIGGGNMGGTYPDIEELRQLVIKSFSANLIVCFPQTLDWNDSIQSKRALQRIVNVYAKHPDIHVFARESITAAKLIELFAEYSNVHIGLVPDIVMSANATVLGTTDCLAPSGILRCLRDDKEAALSAEQYA
;
A
#
# COMPACT_ATOMS: atom_id res chain seq x y z
N MET A 1 15.95 -5.02 -38.91
CA MET A 1 15.51 -4.06 -37.88
C MET A 1 15.75 -4.67 -36.50
N ASN A 2 16.59 -4.07 -35.65
CA ASN A 2 17.03 -4.70 -34.40
C ASN A 2 15.92 -4.62 -33.33
N ILE A 3 15.37 -5.78 -32.94
CA ILE A 3 14.27 -5.92 -31.97
C ILE A 3 14.62 -5.25 -30.62
N ALA A 4 15.89 -5.25 -30.22
CA ALA A 4 16.35 -4.62 -28.98
C ALA A 4 16.24 -3.08 -29.02
N ALA A 5 16.47 -2.46 -30.18
CA ALA A 5 16.35 -1.02 -30.36
C ALA A 5 14.88 -0.56 -30.30
N ILE A 6 13.98 -1.34 -30.91
CA ILE A 6 12.53 -1.09 -30.86
C ILE A 6 12.00 -1.23 -29.43
N LYS A 7 12.44 -2.26 -28.68
CA LYS A 7 12.05 -2.45 -27.27
C LYS A 7 12.45 -1.28 -26.38
N LYS A 8 13.54 -0.54 -26.67
CA LYS A 8 13.94 0.65 -25.89
C LYS A 8 13.03 1.85 -26.12
N LEU A 9 12.37 1.94 -27.28
CA LEU A 9 11.46 3.03 -27.64
C LEU A 9 10.06 2.89 -27.03
N ILE A 10 9.67 1.68 -26.63
CA ILE A 10 8.36 1.44 -26.00
C ILE A 10 8.37 2.01 -24.57
N PRO A 11 7.47 2.96 -24.23
CA PRO A 11 7.39 3.52 -22.89
C PRO A 11 7.17 2.45 -21.81
N LEU A 12 7.78 2.61 -20.64
CA LEU A 12 7.68 1.64 -19.55
C LEU A 12 6.23 1.37 -19.14
N ARG A 13 5.37 2.40 -19.15
CA ARG A 13 3.93 2.26 -18.88
C ARG A 13 3.26 1.30 -19.85
N LEU A 14 3.54 1.42 -21.15
CA LEU A 14 2.95 0.54 -22.16
C LEU A 14 3.43 -0.90 -21.99
N LYS A 15 4.71 -1.11 -21.64
CA LYS A 15 5.23 -2.45 -21.30
C LYS A 15 4.51 -3.05 -20.09
N LYS A 16 4.33 -2.26 -19.02
CA LYS A 16 3.61 -2.67 -17.81
C LYS A 16 2.15 -3.05 -18.13
N HIS A 17 1.46 -2.26 -18.97
CA HIS A 17 0.11 -2.57 -19.43
C HIS A 17 0.02 -3.84 -20.27
N LEU A 18 0.91 -4.02 -21.25
CA LEU A 18 0.96 -5.22 -22.07
C LEU A 18 1.26 -6.47 -21.24
N ALA A 19 2.21 -6.38 -20.32
CA ALA A 19 2.51 -7.47 -19.40
C ALA A 19 1.32 -7.83 -18.51
N ALA A 20 0.59 -6.83 -17.99
CA ALA A 20 -0.62 -7.06 -17.21
C ALA A 20 -1.74 -7.70 -18.02
N TYR A 21 -1.92 -7.27 -19.29
CA TYR A 21 -2.90 -7.86 -20.20
C TYR A 21 -2.57 -9.31 -20.56
N MET A 22 -1.33 -9.58 -20.97
CA MET A 22 -0.88 -10.92 -21.33
C MET A 22 -0.85 -11.88 -20.14
N GLY A 23 -0.51 -11.36 -18.96
CA GLY A 23 -0.45 -12.11 -17.72
C GLY A 23 -1.72 -12.05 -16.88
N ALA A 24 -2.85 -11.60 -17.45
CA ALA A 24 -4.09 -11.46 -16.72
C ALA A 24 -4.53 -12.81 -16.13
N ARG A 25 -4.94 -12.79 -14.85
CA ARG A 25 -5.34 -13.99 -14.11
C ARG A 25 -6.76 -13.80 -13.57
N GLY A 26 -7.54 -14.87 -13.64
CA GLY A 26 -8.82 -14.93 -12.93
C GLY A 26 -8.58 -15.04 -11.43
N LEU A 27 -9.31 -14.24 -10.65
CA LEU A 27 -9.40 -14.37 -9.20
C LEU A 27 -10.87 -14.52 -8.85
N PRO A 28 -11.36 -15.74 -8.55
CA PRO A 28 -12.73 -15.93 -8.11
C PRO A 28 -12.91 -15.23 -6.75
N LEU A 29 -13.97 -14.43 -6.64
CA LEU A 29 -14.28 -13.70 -5.41
C LEU A 29 -15.42 -14.38 -4.63
N PRO A 30 -15.40 -14.30 -3.29
CA PRO A 30 -16.53 -14.74 -2.48
C PRO A 30 -17.84 -14.04 -2.88
N PRO A 31 -19.01 -14.70 -2.72
CA PRO A 31 -20.30 -14.12 -3.13
C PRO A 31 -20.81 -13.02 -2.18
N GLY A 32 -20.32 -12.98 -0.94
CA GLY A 32 -20.73 -12.07 0.12
C GLY A 32 -20.27 -10.62 -0.07
N LYS A 33 -20.39 -9.81 0.99
CA LYS A 33 -19.77 -8.49 1.04
C LYS A 33 -18.26 -8.66 1.19
N ARG A 34 -17.46 -7.87 0.49
CA ARG A 34 -16.00 -8.06 0.46
C ARG A 34 -15.26 -6.82 0.90
N CYS A 35 -14.16 -7.03 1.61
CA CYS A 35 -13.20 -5.98 1.96
C CYS A 35 -11.83 -6.38 1.41
N PHE A 36 -11.34 -5.62 0.44
CA PHE A 36 -10.06 -5.91 -0.20
C PHE A 36 -8.91 -5.28 0.55
N ILE A 37 -7.78 -5.97 0.63
CA ILE A 37 -6.49 -5.39 1.05
C ILE A 37 -5.56 -5.44 -0.16
N PHE A 38 -5.49 -4.33 -0.89
CA PHE A 38 -4.56 -4.19 -1.99
C PHE A 38 -3.15 -3.90 -1.52
N LEU A 39 -2.19 -4.35 -2.34
CA LEU A 39 -0.75 -4.21 -2.10
C LEU A 39 -0.29 -4.92 -0.83
N ALA A 40 -1.01 -5.97 -0.39
CA ALA A 40 -0.56 -6.81 0.71
C ALA A 40 0.86 -7.33 0.43
N ALA A 41 1.74 -7.25 1.42
CA ALA A 41 3.15 -7.54 1.25
C ALA A 41 3.39 -9.03 1.02
N ASP A 42 4.12 -9.35 -0.04
CA ASP A 42 4.62 -10.69 -0.39
C ASP A 42 6.10 -10.65 -0.78
N TYR A 43 6.84 -9.69 -0.24
CA TYR A 43 8.28 -9.47 -0.43
C TYR A 43 9.02 -9.48 0.92
N GLY A 44 10.36 -9.48 0.89
CA GLY A 44 11.20 -9.80 2.05
C GLY A 44 11.21 -8.82 3.23
N ASN A 45 10.36 -7.80 3.28
CA ASN A 45 10.28 -6.89 4.43
C ASN A 45 9.31 -7.47 5.49
N ILE A 46 9.87 -7.99 6.58
CA ILE A 46 9.11 -8.59 7.69
C ILE A 46 8.15 -7.58 8.34
N GLY A 47 8.53 -6.31 8.41
CA GLY A 47 7.67 -5.24 8.94
C GLY A 47 6.40 -5.05 8.10
N ASP A 48 6.53 -5.02 6.78
CA ASP A 48 5.38 -4.88 5.87
C ASP A 48 4.49 -6.13 5.86
N ILE A 49 5.08 -7.32 6.04
CA ILE A 49 4.34 -8.57 6.25
C ILE A 49 3.52 -8.48 7.55
N ALA A 50 4.12 -7.99 8.65
CA ALA A 50 3.43 -7.80 9.91
C ALA A 50 2.29 -6.76 9.80
N ILE A 51 2.51 -5.66 9.08
CA ILE A 51 1.47 -4.66 8.75
C ILE A 51 0.31 -5.31 7.99
N SER A 52 0.61 -6.08 6.94
CA SER A 52 -0.41 -6.77 6.12
C SER A 52 -1.24 -7.75 6.94
N HIS A 53 -0.58 -8.52 7.80
CA HIS A 53 -1.22 -9.50 8.67
C HIS A 53 -2.08 -8.82 9.74
N ALA A 54 -1.54 -7.81 10.44
CA ALA A 54 -2.29 -7.04 11.43
C ALA A 54 -3.52 -6.35 10.81
N GLN A 55 -3.39 -5.76 9.63
CA GLN A 55 -4.50 -5.17 8.89
C GLN A 55 -5.59 -6.19 8.56
N LYS A 56 -5.21 -7.38 8.07
CA LYS A 56 -6.17 -8.46 7.79
C LYS A 56 -6.93 -8.88 9.04
N GLN A 57 -6.21 -9.13 10.13
CA GLN A 57 -6.81 -9.54 11.41
C GLN A 57 -7.73 -8.45 11.98
N TYR A 58 -7.29 -7.19 11.91
CA TYR A 58 -8.11 -6.04 12.33
C TYR A 58 -9.42 -5.98 11.54
N LEU A 59 -9.34 -6.06 10.21
CA LEU A 59 -10.51 -6.01 9.33
C LEU A 59 -11.47 -7.17 9.57
N GLN A 60 -10.96 -8.40 9.73
CA GLN A 60 -11.81 -9.56 10.04
C GLN A 60 -12.50 -9.43 11.40
N ARG A 61 -11.86 -8.78 12.37
CA ARG A 61 -12.44 -8.52 13.69
C ARG A 61 -13.54 -7.47 13.64
N VAL A 62 -13.33 -6.38 12.89
CA VAL A 62 -14.25 -5.23 12.86
C VAL A 62 -15.37 -5.37 11.82
N LEU A 63 -15.13 -6.08 10.72
CA LEU A 63 -16.08 -6.29 9.61
C LEU A 63 -16.53 -7.76 9.56
N LYS A 64 -17.26 -8.21 10.58
CA LYS A 64 -17.67 -9.62 10.72
C LYS A 64 -18.52 -10.15 9.56
N ASP A 65 -19.25 -9.27 8.89
CA ASP A 65 -20.13 -9.62 7.76
C ASP A 65 -19.43 -9.51 6.39
N TYR A 66 -18.10 -9.32 6.39
CA TYR A 66 -17.31 -9.15 5.18
C TYR A 66 -16.27 -10.26 5.03
N ASP A 67 -16.16 -10.79 3.81
CA ASP A 67 -15.02 -11.60 3.39
C ASP A 67 -13.81 -10.69 3.14
N VAL A 68 -12.75 -10.87 3.94
CA VAL A 68 -11.51 -10.09 3.77
C VAL A 68 -10.59 -10.77 2.75
N VAL A 69 -10.39 -10.11 1.61
CA VAL A 69 -9.63 -10.63 0.46
C VAL A 69 -8.30 -9.87 0.32
N SER A 70 -7.20 -10.52 0.65
CA SER A 70 -5.86 -9.95 0.45
C SER A 70 -5.41 -10.12 -0.99
N VAL A 71 -5.02 -9.01 -1.63
CA VAL A 71 -4.44 -8.98 -2.97
C VAL A 71 -2.97 -8.59 -2.84
N ALA A 72 -2.10 -9.58 -3.02
CA ALA A 72 -0.65 -9.38 -2.91
C ALA A 72 -0.16 -8.32 -3.91
N ILE A 73 0.86 -7.54 -3.53
CA ILE A 73 1.41 -6.49 -4.39
C ILE A 73 1.94 -7.06 -5.71
N SER A 74 2.56 -8.25 -5.70
CA SER A 74 3.03 -8.91 -6.92
C SER A 74 1.89 -9.30 -7.88
N GLN A 75 0.71 -9.58 -7.35
CA GLN A 75 -0.46 -10.04 -8.14
C GLN A 75 -1.36 -8.89 -8.58
N THR A 76 -1.27 -7.73 -7.93
CA THR A 76 -2.23 -6.64 -8.06
C THR A 76 -2.54 -6.28 -9.51
N ARG A 77 -1.52 -6.09 -10.36
CA ARG A 77 -1.72 -5.77 -11.79
C ARG A 77 -2.42 -6.88 -12.58
N PHE A 78 -2.17 -8.13 -12.24
CA PHE A 78 -2.62 -9.29 -13.03
C PHE A 78 -4.07 -9.67 -12.72
N VAL A 79 -4.53 -9.45 -11.49
CA VAL A 79 -5.91 -9.79 -11.07
C VAL A 79 -6.86 -8.60 -11.11
N LEU A 80 -6.36 -7.37 -11.27
CA LEU A 80 -7.16 -6.14 -11.20
C LEU A 80 -8.39 -6.15 -12.10
N ASN A 81 -8.22 -6.59 -13.36
CA ASN A 81 -9.33 -6.66 -14.32
C ASN A 81 -10.39 -7.70 -13.91
N SER A 82 -9.95 -8.83 -13.36
CA SER A 82 -10.86 -9.86 -12.85
C SER A 82 -11.66 -9.34 -11.66
N ILE A 83 -11.03 -8.62 -10.73
CA ILE A 83 -11.73 -7.99 -9.60
C ILE A 83 -12.70 -6.93 -10.09
N LYS A 84 -12.28 -6.06 -11.02
CA LYS A 84 -13.12 -4.98 -11.57
C LYS A 84 -14.43 -5.48 -12.20
N GLN A 85 -14.43 -6.69 -12.78
CA GLN A 85 -15.63 -7.31 -13.35
C GLN A 85 -16.60 -7.87 -12.32
N GLN A 86 -16.15 -8.07 -11.07
CA GLN A 86 -16.89 -8.80 -10.03
C GLN A 86 -17.21 -7.93 -8.79
N ILE A 87 -16.53 -6.80 -8.61
CA ILE A 87 -16.70 -5.89 -7.47
C ILE A 87 -18.08 -5.23 -7.51
N LYS A 88 -18.69 -5.07 -6.33
CA LYS A 88 -19.96 -4.39 -6.09
C LYS A 88 -19.69 -3.06 -5.42
N GLU A 89 -20.57 -2.07 -5.57
CA GLU A 89 -20.44 -0.75 -4.91
C GLU A 89 -20.40 -0.84 -3.38
N THR A 90 -21.00 -1.88 -2.80
CA THR A 90 -21.00 -2.14 -1.35
C THR A 90 -19.71 -2.77 -0.81
N ASP A 91 -18.79 -3.18 -1.70
CA ASP A 91 -17.48 -3.67 -1.29
C ASP A 91 -16.55 -2.51 -0.90
N ILE A 92 -15.66 -2.78 0.05
CA ILE A 92 -14.69 -1.81 0.57
C ILE A 92 -13.33 -2.11 -0.03
N VAL A 93 -12.64 -1.09 -0.52
CA VAL A 93 -11.28 -1.21 -1.04
C VAL A 93 -10.31 -0.57 -0.06
N THR A 94 -9.51 -1.40 0.60
CA THR A 94 -8.42 -0.92 1.46
C THR A 94 -7.08 -1.12 0.78
N ILE A 95 -6.11 -0.28 1.13
CA ILE A 95 -4.72 -0.38 0.66
C ILE A 95 -3.82 -0.50 1.88
N ILE A 96 -2.81 -1.38 1.81
CA ILE A 96 -1.85 -1.65 2.89
C ILE A 96 -1.34 -0.38 3.57
N GLY A 97 -1.15 -0.39 4.90
CA GLY A 97 -0.41 0.63 5.67
C GLY A 97 1.10 0.70 5.35
N GLY A 98 1.87 1.42 6.17
CA GLY A 98 3.34 1.39 6.19
C GLY A 98 4.05 2.62 5.63
N GLY A 99 5.32 2.48 5.29
CA GLY A 99 6.19 3.58 4.83
C GLY A 99 6.43 3.58 3.32
N ASN A 100 5.38 3.46 2.51
CA ASN A 100 5.50 3.23 1.07
C ASN A 100 4.71 4.24 0.20
N MET A 101 4.28 5.36 0.78
CA MET A 101 3.64 6.48 0.08
C MET A 101 4.66 7.59 -0.18
N GLY A 102 4.73 8.10 -1.42
CA GLY A 102 5.59 9.23 -1.77
C GLY A 102 6.57 8.95 -2.90
N GLY A 103 7.77 9.52 -2.81
CA GLY A 103 8.79 9.50 -3.85
C GLY A 103 9.77 8.32 -3.77
N THR A 104 9.98 7.75 -2.58
CA THR A 104 11.00 6.73 -2.30
C THR A 104 10.63 5.38 -2.89
N TYR A 105 9.33 5.08 -2.96
CA TYR A 105 8.76 3.85 -3.49
C TYR A 105 7.80 4.11 -4.67
N PRO A 106 8.31 4.65 -5.80
CA PRO A 106 7.45 5.15 -6.87
C PRO A 106 6.64 4.06 -7.59
N ASP A 107 7.13 2.81 -7.61
CA ASP A 107 6.38 1.68 -8.17
C ASP A 107 5.21 1.26 -7.28
N ILE A 108 5.36 1.32 -5.95
CA ILE A 108 4.27 1.03 -4.99
C ILE A 108 3.21 2.12 -5.07
N GLU A 109 3.63 3.39 -5.08
CA GLU A 109 2.73 4.54 -5.24
C GLU A 109 2.02 4.51 -6.61
N GLU A 110 2.67 4.08 -7.69
CA GLU A 110 2.02 3.88 -8.99
C GLU A 110 0.92 2.80 -8.93
N LEU A 111 1.17 1.69 -8.23
CA LEU A 111 0.16 0.64 -8.03
C LEU A 111 -1.00 1.11 -7.17
N ARG A 112 -0.73 1.88 -6.11
CA ARG A 112 -1.76 2.51 -5.27
C ARG A 112 -2.67 3.40 -6.09
N GLN A 113 -2.09 4.30 -6.91
CA GLN A 113 -2.85 5.16 -7.81
C GLN A 113 -3.64 4.37 -8.87
N LEU A 114 -3.12 3.23 -9.32
CA LEU A 114 -3.84 2.33 -10.23
C LEU A 114 -5.08 1.73 -9.55
N VAL A 115 -4.97 1.27 -8.30
CA VAL A 115 -6.09 0.76 -7.51
C VAL A 115 -7.14 1.85 -7.31
N ILE A 116 -6.76 3.03 -6.82
CA ILE A 116 -7.67 4.16 -6.59
C ILE A 116 -8.46 4.51 -7.86
N LYS A 117 -7.79 4.60 -9.01
CA LYS A 117 -8.46 4.90 -10.29
C LYS A 117 -9.40 3.79 -10.78
N SER A 118 -9.16 2.56 -10.36
CA SER A 118 -9.89 1.41 -10.90
C SER A 118 -11.24 1.19 -10.23
N PHE A 119 -11.43 1.73 -9.02
CA PHE A 119 -12.59 1.46 -8.16
C PHE A 119 -13.29 2.75 -7.73
N SER A 120 -13.58 3.63 -8.69
CA SER A 120 -14.17 4.96 -8.44
C SER A 120 -15.58 4.96 -7.83
N ALA A 121 -16.26 3.82 -7.79
CA ALA A 121 -17.59 3.66 -7.21
C ALA A 121 -17.56 2.98 -5.82
N ASN A 122 -16.37 2.71 -5.29
CA ASN A 122 -16.18 2.02 -4.02
C ASN A 122 -15.56 2.98 -2.99
N LEU A 123 -15.87 2.78 -1.71
CA LEU A 123 -15.12 3.40 -0.64
C LEU A 123 -13.64 2.98 -0.70
N ILE A 124 -12.73 3.96 -0.74
CA ILE A 124 -11.28 3.74 -0.64
C ILE A 124 -10.77 4.12 0.74
N VAL A 125 -10.06 3.20 1.38
CA VAL A 125 -9.36 3.45 2.65
C VAL A 125 -7.87 3.13 2.53
N CYS A 126 -7.03 4.16 2.48
CA CYS A 126 -5.59 4.01 2.65
C CYS A 126 -5.28 3.85 4.14
N PHE A 127 -4.85 2.66 4.56
CA PHE A 127 -4.45 2.39 5.94
C PHE A 127 -3.24 3.24 6.36
N PRO A 128 -2.92 3.33 7.68
CA PRO A 128 -1.98 4.31 8.22
C PRO A 128 -0.63 4.32 7.51
N GLN A 129 -0.25 5.45 6.91
CA GLN A 129 0.97 5.63 6.13
C GLN A 129 1.96 6.59 6.78
N THR A 130 3.24 6.43 6.43
CA THR A 130 4.19 7.54 6.35
C THR A 130 4.29 8.01 4.91
N LEU A 131 4.14 9.32 4.68
CA LEU A 131 4.42 9.98 3.41
C LEU A 131 5.89 10.40 3.38
N ASP A 132 6.62 10.03 2.33
CA ASP A 132 7.98 10.50 2.09
C ASP A 132 8.01 11.63 1.06
N TRP A 133 8.77 12.70 1.35
CA TRP A 133 9.01 13.81 0.43
C TRP A 133 10.34 14.52 0.74
N ASN A 134 10.85 15.23 -0.26
CA ASN A 134 11.96 16.17 -0.17
C ASN A 134 11.81 17.31 -1.20
N ASP A 135 12.79 18.22 -1.25
CA ASP A 135 12.76 19.41 -2.13
C ASP A 135 13.07 19.13 -3.60
N SER A 136 13.43 17.89 -3.95
CA SER A 136 13.75 17.54 -5.33
C SER A 136 12.55 17.70 -6.25
N ILE A 137 12.84 17.98 -7.53
CA ILE A 137 11.82 18.08 -8.58
C ILE A 137 11.03 16.77 -8.70
N GLN A 138 11.69 15.63 -8.49
CA GLN A 138 11.10 14.30 -8.53
C GLN A 138 10.05 14.12 -7.44
N SER A 139 10.37 14.51 -6.20
CA SER A 139 9.45 14.49 -5.06
C SER A 139 8.25 15.40 -5.30
N LYS A 140 8.48 16.66 -5.71
CA LYS A 140 7.39 17.61 -6.03
C LYS A 140 6.45 17.06 -7.11
N ARG A 141 6.99 16.42 -8.14
CA ARG A 141 6.19 15.73 -9.18
C ARG A 141 5.45 14.50 -8.66
N ALA A 142 5.99 13.78 -7.68
CA ALA A 142 5.30 12.67 -7.04
C ALA A 142 4.09 13.18 -6.23
N LEU A 143 4.29 14.20 -5.39
CA LEU A 143 3.23 14.83 -4.61
C LEU A 143 2.12 15.38 -5.50
N GLN A 144 2.46 16.09 -6.58
CA GLN A 144 1.45 16.59 -7.52
C GLN A 144 0.62 15.45 -8.14
N ARG A 145 1.24 14.31 -8.46
CA ARG A 145 0.51 13.15 -8.98
C ARG A 145 -0.40 12.53 -7.93
N ILE A 146 0.05 12.43 -6.67
CA ILE A 146 -0.77 11.97 -5.54
C ILE A 146 -2.02 12.84 -5.44
N VAL A 147 -1.85 14.15 -5.31
CA VAL A 147 -2.97 15.11 -5.21
C VAL A 147 -3.92 14.94 -6.40
N ASN A 148 -3.39 14.97 -7.63
CA ASN A 148 -4.20 14.88 -8.86
C ASN A 148 -5.02 13.58 -8.99
N VAL A 149 -4.57 12.48 -8.38
CA VAL A 149 -5.27 11.20 -8.45
C VAL A 149 -6.28 11.07 -7.33
N TYR A 150 -5.87 11.39 -6.11
CA TYR A 150 -6.68 11.16 -4.91
C TYR A 150 -7.85 12.14 -4.87
N ALA A 151 -7.61 13.41 -5.22
CA ALA A 151 -8.63 14.44 -5.32
C ALA A 151 -9.73 14.14 -6.34
N LYS A 152 -9.51 13.23 -7.30
CA LYS A 152 -10.54 12.82 -8.27
C LYS A 152 -11.42 11.67 -7.78
N HIS A 153 -11.04 11.02 -6.70
CA HIS A 153 -11.82 9.92 -6.14
C HIS A 153 -12.99 10.48 -5.32
N PRO A 154 -14.23 10.04 -5.54
CA PRO A 154 -15.40 10.66 -4.89
C PRO A 154 -15.47 10.40 -3.38
N ASP A 155 -14.94 9.26 -2.91
CA ASP A 155 -14.97 8.87 -1.50
C ASP A 155 -13.67 8.16 -1.10
N ILE A 156 -12.72 8.92 -0.55
CA ILE A 156 -11.40 8.41 -0.17
C ILE A 156 -10.99 8.89 1.23
N HIS A 157 -10.56 7.94 2.04
CA HIS A 157 -10.00 8.17 3.37
C HIS A 157 -8.52 7.80 3.39
N VAL A 158 -7.67 8.71 3.86
CA VAL A 158 -6.23 8.53 3.95
C VAL A 158 -5.77 8.74 5.39
N PHE A 159 -5.20 7.69 5.97
CA PHE A 159 -4.72 7.74 7.34
C PHE A 159 -3.20 7.90 7.38
N ALA A 160 -2.73 8.83 8.20
CA ALA A 160 -1.35 9.00 8.59
C ALA A 160 -1.08 8.22 9.88
N ARG A 161 0.10 7.61 10.00
CA ARG A 161 0.52 6.91 11.23
C ARG A 161 1.29 7.78 12.22
N GLU A 162 1.63 9.00 11.81
CA GLU A 162 2.37 9.98 12.63
C GLU A 162 2.05 11.41 12.19
N SER A 163 2.34 12.38 13.05
CA SER A 163 1.83 13.76 12.94
C SER A 163 2.45 14.57 11.80
N ILE A 164 3.69 14.28 11.39
CA ILE A 164 4.40 14.98 10.31
C ILE A 164 3.71 14.66 8.98
N THR A 165 3.42 13.39 8.71
CA THR A 165 2.61 12.96 7.56
C THR A 165 1.20 13.51 7.63
N ALA A 166 0.55 13.50 8.79
CA ALA A 166 -0.80 14.03 8.94
C ALA A 166 -0.86 15.52 8.57
N ALA A 167 0.04 16.33 9.13
CA ALA A 167 0.14 17.75 8.83
C ALA A 167 0.38 17.97 7.33
N LYS A 168 1.29 17.19 6.72
CA LYS A 168 1.60 17.34 5.30
C LYS A 168 0.42 16.94 4.39
N LEU A 169 -0.30 15.87 4.71
CA LEU A 169 -1.47 15.45 3.94
C LEU A 169 -2.61 16.47 4.08
N ILE A 170 -2.85 17.01 5.27
CA ILE A 170 -3.84 18.09 5.48
C ILE A 170 -3.50 19.31 4.63
N GLU A 171 -2.23 19.73 4.60
CA GLU A 171 -1.76 20.83 3.74
C GLU A 171 -2.01 20.53 2.25
N LEU A 172 -1.60 19.35 1.77
CA LEU A 172 -1.73 18.97 0.37
C LEU A 172 -3.18 18.85 -0.12
N PHE A 173 -4.10 18.51 0.78
CA PHE A 173 -5.51 18.26 0.46
C PHE A 173 -6.46 19.32 1.02
N ALA A 174 -5.96 20.47 1.49
CA ALA A 174 -6.77 21.52 2.12
C ALA A 174 -7.93 22.04 1.25
N GLU A 175 -7.77 22.03 -0.07
CA GLU A 175 -8.78 22.48 -1.04
C GLU A 175 -9.72 21.35 -1.53
N TYR A 176 -9.56 20.12 -1.03
CA TYR A 176 -10.26 18.93 -1.54
C TYR A 176 -11.10 18.27 -0.45
N SER A 177 -12.36 18.69 -0.32
CA SER A 177 -13.29 18.21 0.71
C SER A 177 -13.65 16.71 0.61
N ASN A 178 -13.43 16.10 -0.55
CA ASN A 178 -13.66 14.67 -0.80
C ASN A 178 -12.52 13.77 -0.33
N VAL A 179 -11.38 14.34 0.09
CA VAL A 179 -10.24 13.58 0.61
C VAL A 179 -10.20 13.72 2.13
N HIS A 180 -10.61 12.67 2.83
CA HIS A 180 -10.66 12.66 4.28
C HIS A 180 -9.31 12.23 4.86
N ILE A 181 -8.66 13.11 5.63
CA ILE A 181 -7.37 12.83 6.28
C ILE A 181 -7.58 12.50 7.76
N GLY A 182 -6.99 11.40 8.24
CA GLY A 182 -7.01 11.01 9.65
C GLY A 182 -5.62 10.72 10.21
N LEU A 183 -5.44 10.92 11.52
CA LEU A 183 -4.24 10.53 12.26
C LEU A 183 -4.60 9.40 13.23
N VAL A 184 -3.94 8.27 13.10
CA VAL A 184 -4.14 7.08 13.94
C VAL A 184 -2.80 6.36 14.16
N PRO A 185 -2.68 5.43 15.12
CA PRO A 185 -1.48 4.62 15.25
C PRO A 185 -1.20 3.72 14.04
N ASP A 186 0.01 3.20 13.93
CA ASP A 186 0.31 2.13 12.96
C ASP A 186 -0.60 0.92 13.20
N ILE A 187 -1.06 0.28 12.12
CA ILE A 187 -1.99 -0.85 12.20
C ILE A 187 -1.41 -2.05 12.95
N VAL A 188 -0.09 -2.20 13.02
CA VAL A 188 0.56 -3.27 13.81
C VAL A 188 0.20 -3.14 15.29
N MET A 189 -0.07 -1.93 15.79
CA MET A 189 -0.51 -1.72 17.18
C MET A 189 -1.89 -2.32 17.47
N SER A 190 -2.63 -2.77 16.46
CA SER A 190 -3.89 -3.51 16.65
C SER A 190 -3.69 -5.00 16.93
N ALA A 191 -2.46 -5.51 16.77
CA ALA A 191 -2.06 -6.89 17.00
C ALA A 191 -1.18 -7.02 18.25
N ASN A 192 -1.17 -8.22 18.84
CA ASN A 192 -0.22 -8.61 19.90
C ASN A 192 0.71 -9.72 19.37
N ALA A 193 1.72 -10.08 20.16
CA ALA A 193 2.70 -11.10 19.78
C ALA A 193 2.05 -12.43 19.34
N THR A 194 1.01 -12.86 20.05
CA THR A 194 0.26 -14.08 19.71
C THR A 194 -0.43 -13.98 18.34
N VAL A 195 -1.06 -12.84 18.04
CA VAL A 195 -1.66 -12.58 16.73
C VAL A 195 -0.61 -12.59 15.62
N LEU A 196 0.61 -12.13 15.92
CA LEU A 196 1.74 -12.12 15.00
C LEU A 196 2.49 -13.48 14.93
N GLY A 197 1.99 -14.52 15.60
CA GLY A 197 2.50 -15.89 15.48
C GLY A 197 3.55 -16.32 16.51
N THR A 198 3.76 -15.55 17.59
CA THR A 198 4.62 -15.99 18.69
C THR A 198 3.92 -17.08 19.50
N THR A 199 4.48 -18.30 19.47
CA THR A 199 3.99 -19.47 20.23
C THR A 199 4.81 -19.78 21.47
N ASP A 200 6.10 -19.44 21.46
CA ASP A 200 7.04 -19.82 22.52
C ASP A 200 7.48 -18.62 23.36
N CYS A 201 7.33 -18.74 24.67
CA CYS A 201 7.90 -17.80 25.65
C CYS A 201 9.24 -18.35 26.15
N LEU A 202 10.23 -18.49 25.26
CA LEU A 202 11.59 -18.82 25.69
C LEU A 202 12.15 -17.67 26.54
N ALA A 203 12.86 -18.02 27.60
CA ALA A 203 13.59 -17.02 28.39
C ALA A 203 14.62 -16.33 27.47
N PRO A 204 14.74 -14.98 27.53
CA PRO A 204 15.73 -14.26 26.74
C PRO A 204 17.14 -14.82 27.02
N SER A 205 17.82 -15.31 25.99
CA SER A 205 19.17 -15.89 26.12
C SER A 205 20.29 -14.87 25.83
N GLY A 206 19.95 -13.60 25.57
CA GLY A 206 20.90 -12.55 25.23
C GLY A 206 20.24 -11.30 24.66
N ILE A 207 21.04 -10.46 24.00
CA ILE A 207 20.61 -9.22 23.36
C ILE A 207 20.60 -9.43 21.85
N LEU A 208 19.44 -9.21 21.21
CA LEU A 208 19.32 -9.19 19.76
C LEU A 208 19.54 -7.76 19.24
N ARG A 209 20.47 -7.59 18.30
CA ARG A 209 20.68 -6.33 17.58
C ARG A 209 20.09 -6.44 16.17
N CYS A 210 19.03 -5.68 15.90
CA CYS A 210 18.42 -5.58 14.58
C CYS A 210 18.73 -4.20 13.99
N LEU A 211 19.74 -4.13 13.12
CA LEU A 211 20.14 -2.92 12.41
C LEU A 211 19.96 -3.13 10.92
N ARG A 212 19.60 -2.06 10.20
CA ARG A 212 19.47 -2.11 8.73
C ARG A 212 20.84 -1.98 8.07
N ASP A 213 20.99 -2.66 6.94
CA ASP A 213 22.18 -2.64 6.08
C ASP A 213 21.90 -2.03 4.69
N ASP A 214 20.69 -1.49 4.49
CA ASP A 214 20.22 -0.94 3.22
C ASP A 214 20.14 0.61 3.23
N LYS A 215 19.55 1.18 2.18
CA LYS A 215 19.43 2.64 2.00
C LYS A 215 18.61 3.36 3.08
N GLU A 216 17.87 2.64 3.91
CA GLU A 216 17.13 3.19 5.05
C GLU A 216 17.94 3.14 6.35
N ALA A 217 19.18 2.62 6.32
CA ALA A 217 20.08 2.64 7.46
C ALA A 217 20.37 4.09 7.90
N ALA A 218 20.11 4.38 9.17
CA ALA A 218 20.39 5.67 9.78
C ALA A 218 21.80 5.77 10.40
N LEU A 219 22.47 4.63 10.59
CA LEU A 219 23.79 4.55 11.22
C LEU A 219 24.84 4.06 10.21
N SER A 220 26.02 4.69 10.20
CA SER A 220 27.20 4.18 9.47
C SER A 220 27.82 3.00 10.20
N ALA A 221 28.58 2.17 9.48
CA ALA A 221 29.29 1.03 10.07
C ALA A 221 30.21 1.44 11.23
N GLU A 222 30.84 2.62 11.18
CA GLU A 222 31.71 3.09 12.26
C GLU A 222 30.92 3.50 13.52
N GLN A 223 29.63 3.86 13.39
CA GLN A 223 28.81 4.30 14.52
C GLN A 223 28.31 3.15 15.39
N TYR A 224 28.42 1.90 14.94
CA TYR A 224 27.93 0.74 15.70
C TYR A 224 28.86 -0.48 15.67
N ALA A 225 30.07 -0.35 15.10
CA ALA A 225 31.20 -1.24 15.33
C ALA A 225 31.62 -1.21 16.81
#